data_AF-A0A1G9VK05-F1
#
_entry.id   AF-A0A1G9VK05-F1
#
_cell.length_a   1.000
_cell.length_b   1.000
_cell.length_c   1.000
_cell.angle_alpha   90.00
_cell.angle_beta   90.00
_cell.angle_gamma   90.00
#
_symmetry.space_group_name_H-M   'P 1'
#
loop_
_entity.id
_entity.type
_entity.pdbx_description
1 polymer ?
#
loop_
_entity_poly.entity_id
_entity_poly.type
_entity_poly.pdbx_seq_one_letter_code
_entity_poly.pdbx_strand_id
1 'polypeptide(L)'
;MNRHVSGNLLGVKDIEQQPKRRGMRFTLNGALWSLQALFGFFFAGSGFGKVLLYDAALYAAAPRAVAWYAAVPQPLIVFIGACETLGGVGLILPAMTKVKPMLTPLAAVGLTLTMILAAGFHITRSEYALVPANLLLGGVAAFIAVGRWKPRPIAPAPLTTSRALTSFAVLVALALLACVPTWYTMTNVQF
;
A
#
# COMPACT_ATOMS: atom_id res chain seq x y z
N MET A 1 28.70 -42.69 -60.33
CA MET A 1 28.03 -41.73 -61.25
C MET A 1 26.95 -41.01 -60.45
N ASN A 2 27.19 -39.72 -60.16
CA ASN A 2 26.31 -38.82 -59.41
C ASN A 2 24.97 -38.59 -60.12
N ARG A 3 23.88 -38.47 -59.35
CA ARG A 3 22.88 -37.40 -59.53
C ARG A 3 22.31 -36.95 -58.17
N HIS A 4 22.73 -35.75 -57.78
CA HIS A 4 22.01 -34.87 -56.87
C HIS A 4 20.63 -34.53 -57.43
N VAL A 5 19.58 -34.58 -56.60
CA VAL A 5 18.52 -33.56 -56.57
C VAL A 5 18.07 -33.39 -55.12
N SER A 6 18.62 -32.36 -54.46
CA SER A 6 17.99 -31.69 -53.33
C SER A 6 16.80 -30.88 -53.86
N GLY A 7 15.65 -30.96 -53.18
CA GLY A 7 14.51 -30.13 -53.53
C GLY A 7 13.31 -30.37 -52.64
N ASN A 8 13.48 -30.17 -51.32
CA ASN A 8 12.39 -29.85 -50.39
C ASN A 8 12.93 -29.36 -49.03
N LEU A 9 13.91 -28.45 -49.08
CA LEU A 9 14.51 -27.83 -47.89
C LEU A 9 14.06 -26.37 -47.66
N LEU A 10 13.04 -25.88 -48.35
CA LEU A 10 12.54 -24.53 -48.15
C LEU A 10 11.01 -24.53 -48.22
N GLY A 11 10.34 -24.23 -47.10
CA GLY A 11 9.00 -23.63 -47.19
C GLY A 11 7.90 -24.07 -46.24
N VAL A 12 8.12 -24.93 -45.23
CA VAL A 12 7.06 -25.21 -44.21
C VAL A 12 7.63 -25.39 -42.80
N LYS A 13 8.50 -24.48 -42.36
CA LYS A 13 8.75 -24.27 -40.92
C LYS A 13 8.67 -22.81 -40.49
N ASP A 14 8.11 -21.97 -41.34
CA ASP A 14 7.60 -20.67 -40.95
C ASP A 14 6.15 -20.86 -40.49
N ILE A 15 5.93 -21.69 -39.46
CA ILE A 15 4.79 -21.46 -38.59
C ILE A 15 5.15 -20.16 -37.89
N GLU A 16 4.71 -19.09 -38.53
CA GLU A 16 4.50 -17.77 -37.98
C GLU A 16 4.10 -17.95 -36.51
N GLN A 17 5.09 -17.79 -35.63
CA GLN A 17 4.84 -17.67 -34.20
C GLN A 17 4.12 -16.34 -34.05
N GLN A 18 2.81 -16.37 -34.26
CA GLN A 18 1.87 -15.32 -33.96
C GLN A 18 2.32 -14.73 -32.62
N PRO A 19 2.81 -13.47 -32.57
CA PRO A 19 3.33 -12.90 -31.35
C PRO A 19 2.17 -12.94 -30.36
N LYS A 20 2.30 -13.81 -29.35
CA LYS A 20 1.27 -14.05 -28.35
C LYS A 20 1.00 -12.69 -27.70
N ARG A 21 -0.04 -11.99 -28.18
CA ARG A 21 -0.44 -10.68 -27.67
C ARG A 21 -0.62 -10.88 -26.17
N ARG A 22 0.35 -10.39 -25.41
CA ARG A 22 0.38 -10.53 -23.96
C ARG A 22 -0.62 -9.50 -23.44
N GLY A 23 -1.91 -9.76 -23.67
CA GLY A 23 -2.98 -8.98 -23.06
C GLY A 23 -2.71 -8.95 -21.57
N MET A 24 -2.77 -7.78 -20.95
CA MET A 24 -2.59 -7.62 -19.51
C MET A 24 -3.60 -8.50 -18.78
N ARG A 25 -3.18 -9.71 -18.40
CA ARG A 25 -3.98 -10.56 -17.52
C ARG A 25 -3.79 -9.99 -16.11
N PHE A 26 -4.81 -9.29 -15.60
CA PHE A 26 -4.86 -8.94 -14.19
C PHE A 26 -4.85 -10.22 -13.37
N THR A 27 -3.71 -10.51 -12.73
CA THR A 27 -3.60 -11.64 -11.80
C THR A 27 -3.90 -11.15 -10.40
N LEU A 28 -4.44 -12.04 -9.55
CA LEU A 28 -4.66 -11.74 -8.13
C LEU A 28 -3.38 -11.21 -7.46
N ASN A 29 -2.21 -11.73 -7.84
CA ASN A 29 -0.93 -11.25 -7.31
C ASN A 29 -0.63 -9.81 -7.74
N GLY A 30 -0.89 -9.47 -9.01
CA GLY A 30 -0.75 -8.11 -9.52
C GLY A 30 -1.69 -7.14 -8.81
N ALA A 31 -2.96 -7.51 -8.67
CA ALA A 31 -3.95 -6.71 -7.94
C ALA A 31 -3.51 -6.45 -6.49
N LEU A 32 -3.07 -7.48 -5.76
CA LEU A 32 -2.57 -7.33 -4.38
C LEU A 32 -1.35 -6.40 -4.31
N TRP A 33 -0.44 -6.45 -5.29
CA TRP A 33 0.70 -5.53 -5.34
C TRP A 33 0.27 -4.09 -5.58
N SER A 34 -0.61 -3.85 -6.54
CA SER A 34 -1.16 -2.52 -6.82
C SER A 34 -1.87 -1.95 -5.60
N LEU A 35 -2.72 -2.75 -4.94
CA LEU A 35 -3.44 -2.32 -3.74
C LEU A 35 -2.50 -2.05 -2.57
N GLN A 36 -1.51 -2.91 -2.30
CA GLN A 36 -0.52 -2.68 -1.23
C GLN A 36 0.30 -1.41 -1.46
N ALA A 37 0.70 -1.13 -2.70
CA ALA A 37 1.43 0.09 -3.03
C ALA A 37 0.54 1.32 -2.81
N LEU A 38 -0.66 1.34 -3.38
CA LEU A 38 -1.60 2.45 -3.23
C LEU A 38 -1.95 2.70 -1.76
N PHE A 39 -2.36 1.66 -1.05
CA PHE A 39 -2.76 1.76 0.36
C PHE A 39 -1.59 2.02 1.28
N GLY A 40 -0.43 1.43 0.99
CA GLY A 40 0.77 1.64 1.77
C GLY A 40 1.22 3.10 1.74
N PHE A 41 1.22 3.74 0.56
CA PHE A 41 1.52 5.17 0.44
C PHE A 41 0.44 6.03 1.10
N PHE A 42 -0.85 5.73 0.87
CA PHE A 42 -1.96 6.47 1.45
C PHE A 42 -1.93 6.46 2.99
N PHE A 43 -1.85 5.28 3.61
CA PHE A 43 -1.84 5.15 5.07
C PHE A 43 -0.54 5.64 5.69
N ALA A 44 0.60 5.48 5.01
CA ALA A 44 1.86 6.06 5.49
C ALA A 44 1.81 7.58 5.53
N GLY A 45 1.30 8.25 4.49
CA GLY A 45 1.13 9.70 4.48
C GLY A 45 0.09 10.21 5.47
N SER A 46 -1.11 9.62 5.45
CA SER A 46 -2.22 9.96 6.35
C SER A 46 -1.85 9.75 7.83
N GLY A 47 -1.16 8.64 8.13
CA GLY A 47 -0.68 8.33 9.46
C GLY A 47 0.43 9.29 9.89
N PHE A 48 1.38 9.58 9.00
CA PHE A 48 2.48 10.50 9.29
C PHE A 48 1.96 11.89 9.65
N GLY A 49 0.98 12.41 8.91
CA GLY A 49 0.32 13.67 9.24
C GLY A 49 -0.28 13.70 10.64
N LYS A 50 -0.88 12.58 11.10
CA LYS A 50 -1.38 12.45 12.47
C LYS A 50 -0.27 12.35 13.51
N VAL A 51 0.85 11.70 13.18
CA VAL A 51 2.03 11.65 14.05
C VAL A 51 2.54 13.07 14.31
N LEU A 52 2.60 13.93 13.28
CA LEU A 52 3.06 15.32 13.41
C LEU A 52 2.25 16.15 14.42
N LEU A 53 1.00 15.77 14.69
CA LEU A 53 0.16 16.40 15.71
C LEU A 53 0.65 16.13 17.14
N TYR A 54 1.81 15.49 17.34
CA TYR A 54 2.50 15.52 18.63
C TYR A 54 2.94 16.94 19.00
N ASP A 55 3.22 17.78 18.00
CA ASP A 55 3.54 19.18 18.18
C ASP A 55 2.26 19.96 18.56
N ALA A 56 2.32 20.70 19.67
CA ALA A 56 1.17 21.42 20.20
C ALA A 56 0.69 22.56 19.28
N ALA A 57 1.60 23.23 18.55
CA ALA A 57 1.24 24.28 17.62
C ALA A 57 0.53 23.70 16.38
N LEU A 58 1.02 22.58 15.86
CA LEU A 58 0.35 21.86 14.77
C LEU A 58 -1.02 21.32 15.20
N TYR A 59 -1.10 20.75 16.40
CA TYR A 59 -2.38 20.27 16.96
C TYR A 59 -3.39 21.40 17.18
N ALA A 60 -2.96 22.60 17.55
CA ALA A 60 -3.85 23.75 17.71
C ALA A 60 -4.41 24.28 16.38
N ALA A 61 -3.68 24.10 15.27
CA ALA A 61 -4.11 24.51 13.92
C ALA A 61 -5.00 23.45 13.23
N ALA A 62 -4.76 22.16 13.48
CA ALA A 62 -5.50 21.04 12.92
C ALA A 62 -7.03 20.95 13.16
N PRO A 63 -7.64 21.46 14.26
CA PRO A 63 -9.04 21.17 14.60
C PRO A 63 -10.06 21.78 13.63
N ARG A 64 -9.63 22.73 12.78
CA ARG A 64 -10.48 23.37 11.77
C ARG A 64 -10.72 22.51 10.53
N ALA A 65 -9.76 21.65 10.17
CA ALA A 65 -9.84 20.83 8.95
C ALA A 65 -10.47 19.46 9.19
N VAL A 66 -10.46 18.93 10.43
CA VAL A 66 -10.89 17.57 10.75
C VAL A 66 -11.69 17.55 12.05
N ALA A 67 -13.02 17.60 11.93
CA ALA A 67 -13.94 17.78 13.06
C ALA A 67 -13.78 16.75 14.20
N TRP A 68 -13.40 15.50 13.89
CA TRP A 68 -13.28 14.47 14.91
C TRP A 68 -12.06 14.62 15.82
N TYR A 69 -11.04 15.39 15.43
CA TYR A 69 -9.85 15.59 16.27
C TYR A 69 -10.19 16.26 17.60
N ALA A 70 -11.16 17.19 17.61
CA ALA A 70 -11.62 17.84 18.84
C ALA A 70 -12.36 16.90 19.79
N ALA A 71 -12.79 15.72 19.32
CA ALA A 71 -13.58 14.76 20.08
C ALA A 71 -12.72 13.73 20.84
N VAL A 72 -11.40 13.74 20.67
CA VAL A 72 -10.49 12.78 21.30
C VAL A 72 -9.24 13.47 21.86
N PRO A 73 -8.56 12.88 22.86
CA PRO A 73 -7.28 13.39 23.34
C PRO A 73 -6.21 13.36 22.23
N GLN A 74 -5.39 14.41 22.15
CA GLN A 74 -4.26 14.52 21.20
C GLN A 74 -3.36 13.26 21.16
N PRO A 75 -2.96 12.64 22.28
CA PRO A 75 -2.14 11.43 22.25
C PRO A 75 -2.79 10.25 21.51
N LEU A 76 -4.13 10.15 21.53
CA LEU A 76 -4.84 9.10 20.80
C LEU A 76 -4.74 9.30 19.29
N ILE A 77 -4.78 10.56 18.82
CA ILE A 77 -4.61 10.88 17.40
C ILE A 77 -3.21 10.50 16.93
N VAL A 78 -2.18 10.85 17.72
CA VAL A 78 -0.78 10.50 17.43
C VAL A 78 -0.59 8.98 17.41
N PHE A 79 -1.21 8.27 18.36
CA PHE A 79 -1.17 6.80 18.40
C PHE A 79 -1.81 6.18 17.16
N ILE A 80 -2.99 6.65 16.74
CA ILE A 80 -3.63 6.22 15.49
C ILE A 80 -2.70 6.50 14.31
N GLY A 81 -2.07 7.68 14.27
CA GLY A 81 -1.10 8.05 13.25
C GLY A 81 0.09 7.10 13.16
N ALA A 82 0.64 6.70 14.30
CA ALA A 82 1.73 5.73 14.37
C ALA A 82 1.27 4.36 13.83
N CYS A 83 0.10 3.89 14.25
CA CYS A 83 -0.49 2.63 13.76
C CYS A 83 -0.72 2.64 12.25
N GLU A 84 -1.28 3.71 11.69
CA GLU A 84 -1.50 3.87 10.26
C GLU A 84 -0.18 3.96 9.49
N THR A 85 0.80 4.68 10.02
CA THR A 85 2.13 4.82 9.40
C THR A 85 2.84 3.47 9.31
N LEU A 86 2.90 2.76 10.44
CA LEU A 86 3.50 1.43 10.52
C LEU A 86 2.73 0.41 9.68
N GLY A 87 1.40 0.52 9.64
CA GLY A 87 0.55 -0.29 8.78
C GLY A 87 0.88 -0.06 7.30
N GLY A 88 0.95 1.20 6.87
CA GLY A 88 1.27 1.56 5.48
C GLY A 88 2.66 1.10 5.05
N VAL A 89 3.68 1.33 5.88
CA VAL A 89 5.04 0.82 5.64
C VAL A 89 5.07 -0.71 5.66
N GLY A 90 4.33 -1.33 6.58
CA GLY A 90 4.20 -2.78 6.73
C GLY A 90 3.53 -3.47 5.54
N LEU A 91 2.68 -2.78 4.77
CA LEU A 91 2.11 -3.31 3.52
C LEU A 91 3.14 -3.46 2.40
N ILE A 92 4.24 -2.71 2.44
CA ILE A 92 5.21 -2.60 1.34
C ILE A 92 6.53 -3.27 1.70
N LEU A 93 7.15 -2.85 2.80
CA LEU A 93 8.55 -3.16 3.08
C LEU A 93 8.83 -4.66 3.30
N PRO A 94 8.06 -5.41 4.12
CA PRO A 94 8.28 -6.84 4.31
C PRO A 94 8.03 -7.65 3.03
N ALA A 95 7.04 -7.24 2.23
CA ALA A 95 6.71 -7.84 0.95
C ALA A 95 7.84 -7.66 -0.09
N MET A 96 8.42 -6.46 -0.15
CA MET A 96 9.49 -6.13 -1.10
C MET A 96 10.83 -6.78 -0.73
N THR A 97 11.21 -6.69 0.55
CA THR A 97 12.47 -7.26 1.03
C THR A 97 12.41 -8.78 1.08
N LYS A 98 11.21 -9.35 1.26
CA LYS A 98 10.93 -10.76 1.58
C LYS A 98 11.50 -11.19 2.95
N VAL A 99 11.83 -10.22 3.81
CA VAL A 99 12.23 -10.45 5.19
C VAL A 99 10.97 -10.41 6.06
N LYS A 100 10.66 -11.53 6.73
CA LYS A 100 9.44 -11.71 7.53
C LYS A 100 8.16 -11.23 6.80
N PRO A 101 7.85 -11.75 5.59
CA PRO A 101 6.75 -11.25 4.76
C PRO A 101 5.37 -11.37 5.44
N MET A 102 5.22 -12.20 6.47
CA MET A 102 4.01 -12.30 7.31
C MET A 102 3.64 -10.99 8.04
N LEU A 103 4.58 -10.04 8.16
CA LEU A 103 4.26 -8.70 8.65
C LEU A 103 3.33 -7.93 7.70
N THR A 104 3.32 -8.28 6.41
CA THR A 104 2.46 -7.64 5.40
C THR A 104 0.97 -7.89 5.65
N PRO A 105 0.50 -9.15 5.74
CA PRO A 105 -0.89 -9.39 6.04
C PRO A 105 -1.26 -9.01 7.50
N LEU A 106 -0.32 -9.02 8.45
CA LEU A 106 -0.55 -8.48 9.80
C LEU A 106 -0.78 -6.97 9.80
N ALA A 107 0.02 -6.22 9.05
CA ALA A 107 -0.17 -4.78 8.86
C ALA A 107 -1.54 -4.48 8.23
N ALA A 108 -1.94 -5.28 7.23
CA ALA A 108 -3.26 -5.18 6.62
C ALA A 108 -4.40 -5.43 7.62
N VAL A 109 -4.28 -6.44 8.49
CA VAL A 109 -5.24 -6.69 9.58
C VAL A 109 -5.31 -5.49 10.55
N GLY A 110 -4.16 -4.94 10.94
CA GLY A 110 -4.10 -3.76 11.79
C GLY A 110 -4.84 -2.56 11.20
N LEU A 111 -4.60 -2.27 9.91
CA LEU A 111 -5.29 -1.21 9.18
C LEU A 111 -6.80 -1.47 9.07
N THR A 112 -7.22 -2.72 8.80
CA THR A 112 -8.64 -3.10 8.83
C THR A 112 -9.27 -2.82 10.19
N LEU A 113 -8.59 -3.22 11.27
CA LEU A 113 -9.08 -2.97 12.63
C LEU A 113 -9.21 -1.48 12.92
N THR A 114 -8.21 -0.66 12.55
CA THR A 114 -8.28 0.80 12.69
C THR A 114 -9.50 1.37 11.97
N MET A 115 -9.79 0.92 10.75
CA MET A 115 -10.95 1.40 9.99
C MET A 115 -12.28 0.96 10.59
N ILE A 116 -12.37 -0.26 11.15
CA ILE A 116 -13.57 -0.73 11.85
C ILE A 116 -13.82 0.12 13.10
N LEU A 117 -12.78 0.37 13.89
CA LEU A 117 -12.87 1.21 15.09
C LEU A 117 -13.27 2.66 14.73
N ALA A 118 -12.68 3.21 13.67
CA ALA A 118 -13.05 4.53 13.17
C ALA A 118 -14.51 4.59 12.70
N ALA A 119 -14.98 3.59 11.96
CA ALA A 119 -16.38 3.50 11.54
C ALA A 119 -17.33 3.46 12.75
N GLY A 120 -17.04 2.63 13.75
CA GLY A 120 -17.81 2.58 14.99
C GLY A 120 -17.84 3.94 15.70
N PHE A 121 -16.68 4.59 15.82
CA PHE A 121 -16.58 5.92 16.42
C PHE A 121 -17.46 6.96 15.71
N HIS A 122 -17.39 7.05 14.38
CA HIS A 122 -18.22 8.00 13.63
C HIS A 122 -19.72 7.67 13.71
N ILE A 123 -20.10 6.39 13.75
CA ILE A 123 -21.49 5.96 13.96
C ILE A 123 -22.01 6.45 15.31
N THR A 124 -21.24 6.30 16.39
CA THR A 124 -21.66 6.76 17.74
C THR A 124 -21.85 8.27 17.84
N ARG A 125 -21.28 9.03 16.90
CA ARG A 125 -21.37 10.49 16.81
C ARG A 125 -22.34 10.98 15.73
N SER A 126 -23.07 10.06 15.10
CA SER A 126 -23.96 10.37 13.96
C SER A 126 -23.26 11.03 12.77
N GLU A 127 -21.95 10.81 12.62
CA GLU A 127 -21.11 11.30 11.52
C GLU A 127 -21.11 10.29 10.35
N TYR A 128 -22.30 9.88 9.91
CA TYR A 128 -22.47 8.77 8.96
C TYR A 128 -21.80 9.01 7.59
N ALA A 129 -21.55 10.27 7.22
CA ALA A 129 -20.88 10.62 5.97
C ALA A 129 -19.46 10.04 5.85
N LEU A 130 -18.78 9.79 6.97
CA LEU A 130 -17.40 9.25 7.00
C LEU A 130 -17.35 7.72 6.99
N VAL A 131 -18.46 7.05 7.31
CA VAL A 131 -18.54 5.59 7.43
C VAL A 131 -18.24 4.87 6.11
N PRO A 132 -18.77 5.29 4.94
CA PRO A 132 -18.46 4.63 3.67
C PRO A 132 -16.97 4.61 3.34
N ALA A 133 -16.24 5.70 3.64
CA ALA A 133 -14.80 5.77 3.42
C ALA A 133 -14.06 4.73 4.28
N ASN A 134 -14.43 4.62 5.56
CA ASN A 134 -13.83 3.64 6.47
C ASN A 134 -14.12 2.20 6.04
N LEU A 135 -15.35 1.91 5.60
CA LEU A 135 -15.71 0.58 5.10
C LEU A 135 -14.96 0.23 3.82
N LEU A 136 -14.80 1.18 2.90
CA LEU A 136 -14.03 0.97 1.66
C LEU A 136 -12.55 0.71 1.97
N LEU A 137 -11.93 1.59 2.77
CA LEU A 137 -10.52 1.47 3.12
C LEU A 137 -10.27 0.19 3.93
N GLY A 138 -11.11 -0.08 4.93
CA GLY A 138 -11.02 -1.27 5.78
C GLY A 138 -11.27 -2.56 5.00
N GLY A 139 -12.23 -2.55 4.08
CA GLY A 139 -12.57 -3.69 3.22
C GLY A 139 -11.46 -4.04 2.24
N VAL A 140 -10.81 -3.04 1.62
CA VAL A 140 -9.66 -3.27 0.75
C VAL A 140 -8.44 -3.74 1.57
N ALA A 141 -8.19 -3.17 2.74
CA ALA A 141 -7.16 -3.67 3.65
C ALA A 141 -7.43 -5.14 4.05
N ALA A 142 -8.68 -5.50 4.31
CA ALA A 142 -9.07 -6.87 4.66
C ALA A 142 -8.85 -7.82 3.46
N PHE A 143 -9.16 -7.36 2.24
CA PHE A 143 -8.87 -8.09 1.03
C PHE A 143 -7.36 -8.34 0.84
N ILE A 144 -6.52 -7.33 1.10
CA ILE A 144 -5.06 -7.50 1.10
C ILE A 144 -4.63 -8.52 2.14
N ALA A 145 -5.14 -8.41 3.37
CA ALA A 145 -4.83 -9.32 4.48
C ALA A 145 -5.12 -10.77 4.07
N VAL A 146 -6.36 -11.06 3.66
CA VAL A 146 -6.77 -12.40 3.23
C VAL A 146 -5.91 -12.85 2.05
N GLY A 147 -5.75 -12.02 1.02
CA GLY A 147 -5.01 -12.32 -0.20
C GLY A 147 -3.54 -12.68 0.04
N ARG A 148 -2.88 -12.03 1.01
CA ARG A 148 -1.49 -12.31 1.40
C ARG A 148 -1.34 -13.38 2.47
N TRP A 149 -2.41 -13.70 3.20
CA TRP A 149 -2.37 -14.76 4.21
C TRP A 149 -2.41 -16.15 3.59
N LYS A 150 -3.30 -16.41 2.63
CA LYS A 150 -3.56 -17.76 2.11
C LYS A 150 -3.55 -17.90 0.59
N PRO A 151 -4.25 -17.07 -0.21
CA PRO A 151 -4.33 -17.25 -1.67
C PRO A 151 -3.01 -16.99 -2.40
N ARG A 152 -2.24 -15.97 -1.98
CA ARG A 152 -0.97 -15.55 -2.60
C ARG A 152 0.04 -15.10 -1.53
N PRO A 153 0.48 -16.02 -0.66
CA PRO A 153 1.51 -15.73 0.32
C PRO A 153 2.84 -15.36 -0.36
N ILE A 154 3.61 -14.50 0.29
CA ILE A 154 4.94 -14.12 -0.16
C ILE A 154 5.94 -15.04 0.55
N ALA A 155 6.69 -15.81 -0.24
CA ALA A 155 7.72 -16.70 0.31
C ALA A 155 8.87 -15.88 0.92
N PRO A 156 9.32 -16.20 2.14
CA PRO A 156 10.52 -15.61 2.73
C PRO A 156 11.75 -15.87 1.86
N ALA A 157 12.66 -14.90 1.76
CA ALA A 157 13.93 -15.07 1.06
C ALA A 157 15.01 -14.15 1.67
N PRO A 158 16.30 -14.55 1.64
CA PRO A 158 17.40 -13.70 2.12
C PRO A 158 17.42 -12.35 1.41
N LEU A 159 17.80 -11.28 2.12
CA LEU A 159 17.91 -9.95 1.51
C LEU A 159 19.09 -9.91 0.53
N THR A 160 18.83 -9.49 -0.70
CA THR A 160 19.89 -9.27 -1.72
C THR A 160 20.13 -7.78 -1.92
N THR A 161 21.34 -7.39 -2.35
CA THR A 161 21.70 -5.98 -2.60
C THR A 161 20.72 -5.29 -3.55
N SER A 162 20.33 -5.94 -4.65
CA SER A 162 19.32 -5.41 -5.57
C SER A 162 17.97 -5.16 -4.90
N ARG A 163 17.49 -6.07 -4.04
CA ARG A 163 16.24 -5.86 -3.29
C ARG A 163 16.37 -4.74 -2.26
N ALA A 164 17.50 -4.66 -1.57
CA ALA A 164 17.78 -3.59 -0.63
C ALA A 164 17.76 -2.21 -1.33
N LEU A 165 18.42 -2.09 -2.49
CA LEU A 165 18.43 -0.87 -3.29
C LEU A 165 17.02 -0.49 -3.79
N THR A 166 16.25 -1.44 -4.32
CA THR A 166 14.87 -1.18 -4.76
C THR A 166 13.97 -0.80 -3.59
N SER A 167 14.09 -1.47 -2.44
CA SER A 167 13.35 -1.12 -1.23
C SER A 167 13.72 0.27 -0.72
N PHE A 168 15.00 0.63 -0.74
CA PHE A 168 15.46 1.97 -0.41
C PHE A 168 14.86 3.03 -1.35
N ALA A 169 14.91 2.79 -2.67
CA ALA A 169 14.31 3.69 -3.64
C ALA A 169 12.81 3.88 -3.42
N VAL A 170 12.08 2.82 -3.07
CA VAL A 170 10.65 2.92 -2.73
C VAL A 170 10.40 3.67 -1.43
N LEU A 171 11.25 3.51 -0.41
CA LEU A 171 11.15 4.30 0.82
C LEU A 171 11.42 5.79 0.55
N VAL A 172 12.40 6.11 -0.29
CA VAL A 172 12.65 7.49 -0.73
C VAL A 172 11.44 8.02 -1.49
N ALA A 173 10.85 7.25 -2.40
CA ALA A 173 9.64 7.66 -3.10
C ALA A 173 8.45 7.86 -2.14
N LEU A 174 8.28 6.98 -1.16
CA LEU A 174 7.26 7.12 -0.10
C LEU A 174 7.48 8.39 0.71
N ALA A 175 8.71 8.67 1.13
CA ALA A 175 9.04 9.89 1.83
C ALA A 175 8.74 11.13 0.97
N LEU A 176 9.17 11.15 -0.29
CA LEU A 176 9.02 12.31 -1.19
C LEU A 176 7.58 12.54 -1.65
N LEU A 177 6.79 11.49 -1.84
CA LEU A 177 5.44 11.59 -2.39
C LEU A 177 4.35 11.64 -1.31
N ALA A 178 4.61 11.09 -0.12
CA ALA A 178 3.63 11.06 0.97
C ALA A 178 4.07 11.94 2.15
N CYS A 179 5.24 11.68 2.73
CA CYS A 179 5.66 12.36 3.96
C CYS A 179 6.03 13.84 3.75
N VAL A 180 6.83 14.17 2.73
CA VAL A 180 7.32 15.53 2.47
C VAL A 180 6.17 16.49 2.13
N PRO A 181 5.22 16.16 1.24
CA PRO A 181 4.07 17.03 0.97
C PRO A 181 3.21 17.20 2.22
N THR A 182 2.99 16.13 2.99
CA THR A 182 2.21 16.17 4.23
C THR A 182 2.87 17.03 5.31
N TRP A 183 4.19 16.92 5.46
CA TRP A 183 4.97 17.79 6.34
C TRP A 183 4.84 19.25 5.89
N TYR A 184 5.09 19.51 4.61
CA TYR A 184 5.07 20.86 4.06
C TYR A 184 3.71 21.53 4.25
N THR A 185 2.60 20.82 3.97
CA THR A 185 1.25 21.35 4.18
C THR A 185 0.99 21.62 5.66
N MET A 186 1.29 20.67 6.55
CA MET A 186 1.07 20.86 7.99
C MET A 186 1.86 22.02 8.58
N THR A 187 3.10 22.25 8.15
CA THR A 187 3.96 23.29 8.75
C THR A 187 3.87 24.66 8.08
N ASN A 188 3.54 24.73 6.79
CA ASN A 188 3.57 26.00 6.03
C ASN A 188 2.19 26.48 5.56
N VAL A 189 1.21 25.58 5.45
CA VAL A 189 -0.13 25.91 4.98
C VAL A 189 -1.08 25.76 6.17
N GLN A 190 -1.29 26.86 6.89
CA GLN A 190 -2.28 26.91 7.98
C GLN A 190 -3.67 26.57 7.42
N PHE A 191 -4.40 25.66 8.08
CA PHE A 191 -5.77 25.27 7.73
C PHE A 191 -6.82 26.25 8.29
#